data_AF-A0AAN8DZK9-F1
#
_entry.id   AF-A0AAN8DZK9-F1
#
_cell.length_a   1.000
_cell.length_b   1.000
_cell.length_c   1.000
_cell.angle_alpha   90.00
_cell.angle_beta   90.00
_cell.angle_gamma   90.00
#
_symmetry.space_group_name_H-M   'P 1'
#
loop_
_entity.id
_entity.type
_entity.pdbx_description
1 polymer ?
#
loop_
_entity_poly.entity_id
_entity_poly.type
_entity_poly.pdbx_seq_one_letter_code
_entity_poly.pdbx_strand_id
1 'polypeptide(L)'
;MSLAISNDDQVYVYSVERRYIKNPNPSTTITTPAAAASATSSDHHSKMESGVYCIVLLCLTSALWTEADATTRSADCRGSCPPGWTQLGSRCFIFKNQELNWAHAERDCIGLGGNLASFQSYTELNFVIKLVRTATGQNRIFWAGGNNAVLDGVWLWSDGSKFSPIGWGRRKPKQLQRKETLYGC
;
A
#
# COMPACT_ATOMS: atom_id res chain seq x y z
N MET A 1 28.76 -4.03 4.48
CA MET A 1 27.85 -3.02 3.90
C MET A 1 26.44 -3.59 4.07
N SER A 2 25.67 -3.14 5.06
CA SER A 2 24.27 -3.60 5.23
C SER A 2 23.44 -2.99 4.12
N LEU A 3 22.81 -3.82 3.28
CA LEU A 3 21.77 -3.35 2.37
C LEU A 3 20.59 -2.91 3.24
N ALA A 4 20.19 -1.64 3.20
CA ALA A 4 18.98 -1.21 3.90
C ALA A 4 17.74 -1.71 3.14
N ILE A 5 16.68 -2.05 3.86
CA ILE A 5 15.37 -2.31 3.25
C ILE A 5 14.91 -1.04 2.51
N SER A 6 14.39 -1.17 1.28
CA SER A 6 13.94 -0.03 0.48
C SER A 6 12.76 0.68 1.17
N ASN A 7 12.54 1.95 0.86
CA ASN A 7 11.32 2.63 1.29
C ASN A 7 10.06 1.97 0.73
N ASP A 8 10.15 1.25 -0.40
CA ASP A 8 9.01 0.53 -1.00
C ASP A 8 8.51 -0.65 -0.14
N ASP A 9 9.34 -1.12 0.80
CA ASP A 9 9.01 -2.20 1.73
C ASP A 9 8.42 -1.68 3.06
N GLN A 10 8.27 -0.35 3.20
CA GLN A 10 7.72 0.31 4.38
C GLN A 10 6.20 0.37 4.33
N VAL A 11 5.58 -0.07 5.41
CA VAL A 11 4.14 -0.30 5.53
C VAL A 11 3.58 0.45 6.74
N TYR A 12 2.64 1.36 6.48
CA TYR A 12 2.07 2.22 7.51
C TYR A 12 0.72 1.72 8.02
N VAL A 13 0.52 1.77 9.34
CA VAL A 13 -0.73 1.40 10.01
C VAL A 13 -1.13 2.50 11.00
N TYR A 14 -2.39 2.93 11.00
CA TYR A 14 -2.86 4.05 11.83
C TYR A 14 -4.01 3.67 12.77
N SER A 15 -4.09 4.37 13.91
CA SER A 15 -5.28 4.34 14.77
C SER A 15 -6.50 4.90 14.05
N VAL A 16 -7.66 4.28 14.29
CA VAL A 16 -8.96 4.79 13.80
C VAL A 16 -9.48 5.86 14.76
N GLU A 17 -9.93 6.99 14.22
CA GLU A 17 -10.62 8.02 14.98
C GLU A 17 -11.93 7.51 15.61
N ARG A 18 -12.16 7.83 16.89
CA ARG A 18 -13.30 7.31 17.69
C ARG A 18 -14.67 7.49 17.05
N ARG A 19 -14.88 8.54 16.25
CA ARG A 19 -16.16 8.78 15.56
C ARG A 19 -16.49 7.67 14.56
N TYR A 20 -15.49 7.17 13.84
CA TYR A 20 -15.65 6.12 12.84
C TYR A 20 -15.79 4.72 13.44
N ILE A 21 -15.49 4.55 14.73
CA ILE A 21 -15.75 3.30 15.47
C ILE A 21 -17.25 3.06 15.66
N LYS A 22 -18.03 4.13 15.82
CA LYS A 22 -19.48 4.08 16.10
C LYS A 22 -20.33 4.28 14.84
N ASN A 23 -19.85 5.07 13.88
CA ASN A 23 -20.49 5.25 12.58
C ASN A 23 -19.42 5.22 11.48
N PRO A 24 -19.22 4.07 10.81
CA PRO A 24 -18.15 3.88 9.83
C PRO A 24 -18.39 4.61 8.50
N ASN A 25 -19.62 5.07 8.23
CA ASN A 25 -19.96 5.86 7.06
C ASN A 25 -20.87 7.04 7.46
N PRO A 26 -20.32 8.10 8.08
CA PRO A 26 -21.08 9.30 8.30
C PRO A 26 -21.29 9.95 6.93
N SER A 27 -22.51 9.85 6.38
CA SER A 27 -22.90 10.53 5.14
C SER A 27 -22.41 11.97 5.18
N THR A 28 -21.39 12.27 4.40
CA THR A 28 -20.88 13.62 4.21
C THR A 28 -21.91 14.34 3.37
N THR A 29 -22.78 15.13 4.01
CA THR A 29 -23.64 16.08 3.31
C THR A 29 -22.73 17.17 2.74
N ILE A 30 -22.20 16.94 1.54
CA ILE A 30 -21.46 17.93 0.77
C ILE A 30 -22.51 18.80 0.07
N THR A 31 -22.74 19.99 0.59
CA THR A 31 -23.43 21.04 -0.17
C THR A 31 -22.44 21.60 -1.19
N THR A 32 -22.49 21.10 -2.41
CA THR A 32 -21.74 21.65 -3.56
C THR A 32 -22.62 22.66 -4.29
N PRO A 33 -22.17 23.91 -4.53
CA PRO A 33 -22.75 24.73 -5.60
C PRO A 33 -22.25 24.23 -6.96
N ALA A 34 -23.16 24.22 -7.92
CA ALA A 34 -22.91 23.88 -9.32
C ALA A 34 -22.17 25.02 -10.05
N ALA A 35 -21.20 24.67 -10.89
CA ALA A 35 -20.92 25.37 -12.13
C ALA A 35 -20.21 24.43 -13.10
N ALA A 36 -20.77 24.32 -14.30
CA ALA A 36 -20.32 23.51 -15.42
C ALA A 36 -19.28 24.24 -16.27
N ALA A 37 -18.39 23.48 -16.92
CA ALA A 37 -17.85 23.84 -18.23
C ALA A 37 -17.44 22.56 -18.97
N SER A 38 -17.91 22.44 -20.21
CA SER A 38 -17.76 21.29 -21.09
C SER A 38 -16.60 21.47 -22.07
N ALA A 39 -15.96 20.34 -22.40
CA ALA A 39 -15.36 19.90 -23.66
C ALA A 39 -14.30 20.78 -24.39
N THR A 40 -13.18 20.17 -24.77
CA THR A 40 -12.98 19.59 -26.13
C THR A 40 -11.62 18.88 -26.22
N SER A 41 -11.60 17.72 -26.89
CA SER A 41 -10.43 16.93 -27.26
C SER A 41 -9.78 17.48 -28.54
N SER A 42 -8.46 17.55 -28.58
CA SER A 42 -7.69 17.83 -29.80
C SER A 42 -6.65 16.73 -30.01
N ASP A 43 -6.89 15.91 -31.03
CA ASP A 43 -5.94 14.96 -31.60
C ASP A 43 -4.76 15.71 -32.25
N HIS A 44 -3.54 15.38 -31.85
CA HIS A 44 -2.34 15.67 -32.66
C HIS A 44 -1.62 14.35 -32.96
N HIS A 45 -1.98 13.77 -34.10
CA HIS A 45 -1.19 12.74 -34.77
C HIS A 45 0.02 13.41 -35.44
N SER A 46 1.24 13.12 -34.99
CA SER A 46 2.49 13.43 -35.70
C SER A 46 3.59 12.44 -35.35
N LYS A 47 3.75 11.46 -36.25
CA LYS A 47 4.97 10.74 -36.67
C LYS A 47 6.17 10.77 -35.70
N MET A 48 6.42 9.63 -35.04
CA MET A 48 7.72 9.28 -34.44
C MET A 48 8.21 7.96 -35.06
N GLU A 49 8.97 8.02 -36.16
CA GLU A 49 9.54 6.81 -36.80
C GLU A 49 11.02 6.95 -37.16
N SER A 50 11.85 7.60 -36.34
CA SER A 50 13.29 7.68 -36.62
C SER A 50 14.24 7.46 -35.45
N GLY A 51 13.74 7.20 -34.24
CA GLY A 51 14.58 6.92 -33.06
C GLY A 51 14.76 5.43 -32.75
N VAL A 52 13.83 4.58 -33.21
CA VAL A 52 13.79 3.14 -32.86
C VAL A 52 14.94 2.38 -33.52
N TYR A 53 15.30 2.74 -34.76
CA TYR A 53 16.36 2.07 -35.51
C TYR A 53 17.76 2.29 -34.91
N CYS A 54 18.04 3.49 -34.37
CA CYS A 54 19.30 3.74 -33.66
C CYS A 54 19.41 2.91 -32.38
N ILE A 55 18.30 2.73 -31.65
CA ILE A 55 18.28 1.95 -30.41
C ILE A 55 18.49 0.46 -30.70
N VAL A 56 17.83 -0.08 -31.72
CA VAL A 56 17.98 -1.50 -32.11
C VAL A 56 19.41 -1.82 -32.56
N LEU A 57 20.05 -0.93 -33.33
CA LEU A 57 21.44 -1.13 -33.77
C LEU A 57 22.46 -1.06 -32.62
N LEU A 58 22.23 -0.18 -31.62
CA LEU A 58 23.08 -0.11 -30.44
C LEU A 58 22.93 -1.37 -29.56
N CYS A 59 21.71 -1.88 -29.38
CA CYS A 59 21.42 -3.09 -28.60
C CYS A 59 22.05 -4.37 -29.20
N LEU A 60 22.10 -4.48 -30.53
CA LEU A 60 22.67 -5.67 -31.19
C LEU A 60 24.19 -5.78 -31.01
N THR A 61 24.90 -4.65 -30.84
CA THR A 61 26.35 -4.65 -30.59
C THR A 61 26.72 -4.93 -29.14
N SER A 62 25.85 -4.59 -28.19
CA SER A 62 26.05 -4.91 -26.76
C SER A 62 25.84 -6.39 -26.41
N ALA A 63 25.23 -7.17 -27.29
CA ALA A 63 24.92 -8.58 -27.05
C ALA A 63 26.10 -9.55 -27.32
N LEU A 64 27.27 -9.06 -27.75
CA LEU A 64 28.41 -9.92 -28.09
C LEU A 64 29.49 -10.04 -27.00
N TRP A 65 29.31 -9.40 -25.84
CA TRP A 65 30.21 -9.57 -24.69
C TRP A 65 29.44 -9.58 -23.38
N THR A 66 28.84 -10.71 -23.02
CA THR A 66 28.63 -11.04 -21.60
C THR A 66 28.73 -12.54 -21.41
N GLU A 67 29.95 -13.01 -21.16
CA GLU A 67 30.11 -14.11 -20.22
C GLU A 67 29.95 -13.52 -18.82
N ALA A 68 28.94 -13.97 -18.09
CA ALA A 68 28.89 -13.82 -16.64
C ALA A 68 28.13 -15.02 -16.07
N ASP A 69 28.90 -16.05 -15.71
CA ASP A 69 28.48 -17.02 -14.71
C ASP A 69 28.17 -16.24 -13.43
N ALA A 70 26.88 -16.17 -13.08
CA ALA A 70 26.43 -15.64 -11.81
C ALA A 70 25.63 -16.72 -11.08
N THR A 71 26.29 -17.83 -10.77
CA THR A 71 25.96 -18.59 -9.56
C THR A 71 26.38 -17.79 -8.33
N THR A 72 25.76 -16.63 -8.11
CA THR A 72 25.87 -15.93 -6.83
C THR A 72 24.81 -16.52 -5.93
N ARG A 73 25.23 -17.41 -5.02
CA ARG A 73 24.49 -17.63 -3.78
C ARG A 73 24.36 -16.26 -3.13
N SER A 74 23.19 -15.64 -3.29
CA SER A 74 22.77 -14.45 -2.58
C SER A 74 22.95 -14.73 -1.09
N ALA A 75 24.07 -14.26 -0.52
CA ALA A 75 24.18 -14.11 0.91
C ALA A 75 22.98 -13.23 1.32
N ASP A 76 22.11 -13.77 2.16
CA ASP A 76 20.91 -13.13 2.67
C ASP A 76 21.33 -11.92 3.53
N CYS A 77 21.72 -10.83 2.88
CA CYS A 77 21.89 -9.52 3.48
C CYS A 77 20.49 -8.90 3.63
N ARG A 78 19.60 -9.53 4.40
CA ARG A 78 18.34 -8.89 4.75
C ARG A 78 18.66 -7.66 5.58
N GLY A 79 18.46 -6.50 4.97
CA GLY A 79 18.53 -5.24 5.69
C GLY A 79 17.70 -5.28 6.95
N SER A 80 18.20 -4.62 7.99
CA SER A 80 17.38 -4.30 9.14
C SER A 80 16.46 -3.14 8.78
N CYS A 81 15.25 -3.15 9.32
CA CYS A 81 14.35 -2.00 9.17
C CYS A 81 14.95 -0.74 9.78
N PRO A 82 14.59 0.46 9.29
CA PRO A 82 15.01 1.71 9.90
C PRO A 82 14.59 1.80 11.37
N PRO A 83 15.24 2.65 12.20
CA PRO A 83 14.84 2.85 13.58
C PRO A 83 13.35 3.19 13.73
N GLY A 84 12.67 2.56 14.68
CA GLY A 84 11.23 2.74 14.92
C GLY A 84 10.31 1.82 14.10
N TRP A 85 10.86 1.09 13.14
CA TRP A 85 10.12 0.11 12.33
C TRP A 85 10.29 -1.31 12.87
N THR A 86 9.27 -2.15 12.70
CA THR A 86 9.30 -3.56 13.11
C THR A 86 9.33 -4.46 11.88
N GLN A 87 10.33 -5.32 11.79
CA GLN A 87 10.56 -6.19 10.64
C GLN A 87 9.68 -7.44 10.67
N LEU A 88 9.11 -7.79 9.51
CA LEU A 88 8.55 -9.11 9.23
C LEU A 88 8.91 -9.52 7.79
N GLY A 89 9.79 -10.51 7.65
CA GLY A 89 10.31 -10.91 6.34
C GLY A 89 11.15 -9.79 5.72
N SER A 90 10.82 -9.40 4.47
CA SER A 90 11.45 -8.28 3.77
C SER A 90 10.77 -6.94 4.04
N ARG A 91 9.64 -6.92 4.76
CA ARG A 91 8.83 -5.70 4.96
C ARG A 91 9.03 -5.10 6.34
N CYS A 92 8.89 -3.79 6.40
CA CYS A 92 9.00 -2.99 7.61
C CYS A 92 7.63 -2.40 7.94
N PHE A 93 7.15 -2.58 9.17
CA PHE A 93 5.86 -2.08 9.60
C PHE A 93 6.02 -1.05 10.71
N ILE A 94 5.22 0.00 10.65
CA ILE A 94 5.09 0.97 11.73
C ILE A 94 3.62 1.20 12.06
N PHE A 95 3.33 1.29 13.36
CA PHE A 95 2.02 1.69 13.85
C PHE A 95 2.09 3.10 14.41
N LYS A 96 1.29 4.01 13.85
CA LYS A 96 1.11 5.36 14.36
C LYS A 96 -0.17 5.44 15.18
N ASN A 97 -0.03 5.72 16.47
CA ASN A 97 -1.16 5.90 17.38
C ASN A 97 -1.81 7.30 17.26
N GLN A 98 -1.90 7.82 16.04
CA GLN A 98 -2.60 9.05 15.72
C GLN A 98 -3.98 8.69 15.18
N GLU A 99 -5.02 9.20 15.83
CA GLU A 99 -6.41 8.97 15.42
C GLU A 99 -6.73 9.83 14.17
N LEU A 100 -6.93 9.17 13.03
CA LEU A 100 -7.29 9.81 11.76
C LEU A 100 -8.51 9.12 11.13
N ASN A 101 -9.15 9.79 10.19
CA ASN A 101 -10.03 9.12 9.21
C ASN A 101 -9.17 8.45 8.12
N TRP A 102 -9.78 7.56 7.33
CA TRP A 102 -9.05 6.77 6.34
C TRP A 102 -8.31 7.66 5.31
N ALA A 103 -9.01 8.64 4.72
CA ALA A 103 -8.44 9.53 3.71
C ALA A 103 -7.26 10.38 4.24
N HIS A 104 -7.33 10.82 5.49
CA HIS A 104 -6.24 11.54 6.13
C HIS A 104 -5.07 10.63 6.49
N ALA A 105 -5.33 9.41 6.94
CA ALA A 105 -4.28 8.43 7.19
C ALA A 105 -3.55 8.06 5.90
N GLU A 106 -4.27 7.83 4.80
CA GLU A 106 -3.69 7.54 3.49
C GLU A 106 -2.85 8.72 2.97
N ARG A 107 -3.38 9.94 3.05
CA ARG A 107 -2.64 11.15 2.67
C ARG A 107 -1.35 11.31 3.46
N ASP A 108 -1.35 11.03 4.76
CA ASP A 108 -0.14 11.08 5.58
C ASP A 108 0.89 10.04 5.13
N CYS A 109 0.46 8.83 4.79
CA CYS A 109 1.33 7.78 4.26
C CYS A 109 1.97 8.20 2.93
N ILE A 110 1.18 8.76 2.01
CA ILE A 110 1.67 9.26 0.72
C ILE A 110 2.70 10.37 0.92
N GLY A 111 2.46 11.29 1.87
CA GLY A 111 3.41 12.34 2.24
C GLY A 111 4.74 11.81 2.80
N LEU A 112 4.76 10.57 3.28
CA LEU A 112 5.95 9.88 3.79
C LEU A 112 6.57 8.92 2.76
N GLY A 113 6.08 8.93 1.52
CA GLY A 113 6.59 8.10 0.44
C GLY A 113 6.09 6.66 0.45
N GLY A 114 4.95 6.38 1.09
CA GLY A 114 4.31 5.06 1.11
C GLY A 114 2.79 5.13 1.03
N ASN A 115 2.12 4.06 1.46
CA ASN A 115 0.66 3.97 1.50
C ASN A 115 0.23 3.27 2.81
N LEU A 116 -1.06 3.32 3.14
CA LEU A 116 -1.60 2.45 4.18
C LEU A 116 -1.38 0.98 3.83
N ALA A 117 -1.26 0.17 4.87
CA ALA A 117 -0.87 -1.23 4.75
C ALA A 117 -1.75 -2.04 3.80
N SER A 118 -1.13 -2.69 2.82
CA SER A 118 -1.67 -3.89 2.19
C SER A 118 -1.19 -5.15 2.92
N PHE A 119 -2.10 -6.11 3.04
CA PHE A 119 -1.78 -7.43 3.56
C PHE A 119 -1.75 -8.43 2.41
N GLN A 120 -0.68 -9.22 2.37
CA GLN A 120 -0.45 -10.31 1.42
C GLN A 120 -0.56 -11.68 2.10
N SER A 121 -0.55 -11.74 3.44
CA SER A 121 -0.79 -12.98 4.18
C SER A 121 -1.47 -12.77 5.54
N TYR A 122 -2.05 -13.85 6.08
CA TYR A 122 -2.58 -13.86 7.45
C TYR A 122 -1.47 -13.66 8.50
N THR A 123 -0.23 -14.01 8.17
CA THR A 123 0.95 -13.79 9.03
C THR A 123 1.20 -12.30 9.22
N GLU A 124 1.21 -11.52 8.14
CA GLU A 124 1.37 -10.05 8.21
C GLU A 124 0.25 -9.40 9.01
N LEU A 125 -0.99 -9.81 8.77
CA LEU A 125 -2.14 -9.28 9.48
C LEU A 125 -2.07 -9.55 10.99
N ASN A 126 -1.76 -10.79 11.39
CA ASN A 126 -1.59 -11.11 12.82
C ASN A 126 -0.40 -10.40 13.45
N PHE A 127 0.67 -10.22 12.69
CA PHE A 127 1.83 -9.47 13.14
C PHE A 127 1.44 -8.02 13.45
N VAL A 128 0.70 -7.36 12.57
CA VAL A 128 0.20 -6.00 12.82
C VAL A 128 -0.77 -5.96 14.00
N ILE A 129 -1.69 -6.91 14.14
CA ILE A 129 -2.58 -7.00 15.31
C ILE A 129 -1.76 -7.06 16.61
N LYS A 130 -0.68 -7.85 16.63
CA LYS A 130 0.23 -7.93 17.78
C LYS A 130 0.99 -6.62 17.99
N LEU A 131 1.49 -5.99 16.92
CA LEU A 131 2.19 -4.71 16.95
C LEU A 131 1.32 -3.62 17.60
N VAL A 132 0.07 -3.48 17.15
CA VAL A 132 -0.91 -2.53 17.71
C VAL A 132 -1.21 -2.85 19.18
N ARG A 133 -1.37 -4.13 19.52
CA ARG A 133 -1.61 -4.54 20.91
C ARG A 133 -0.44 -4.20 21.82
N THR A 134 0.79 -4.45 21.36
CA THR A 134 2.01 -4.10 22.10
C THR A 134 2.12 -2.58 22.29
N ALA A 135 1.84 -1.80 21.24
CA ALA A 135 1.93 -0.34 21.30
C ALA A 135 0.84 0.33 22.16
N THR A 136 -0.34 -0.28 22.25
CA THR A 136 -1.51 0.35 22.91
C THR A 136 -1.96 -0.34 24.19
N GLY A 137 -1.36 -1.47 24.54
CA GLY A 137 -1.74 -2.32 25.68
C GLY A 137 -3.03 -3.12 25.48
N GLN A 138 -3.76 -2.95 24.36
CA GLN A 138 -5.04 -3.58 24.11
C GLN A 138 -5.29 -3.86 22.64
N ASN A 139 -6.24 -4.74 22.32
CA ASN A 139 -6.63 -4.95 20.92
C ASN A 139 -7.43 -3.73 20.42
N ARG A 140 -6.87 -2.97 19.47
CA ARG A 140 -7.54 -1.84 18.81
C ARG A 140 -7.79 -2.15 17.34
N ILE A 141 -8.82 -1.51 16.78
CA ILE A 141 -9.01 -1.42 15.34
C ILE A 141 -8.03 -0.38 14.76
N PHE A 142 -7.64 -0.57 13.50
CA PHE A 142 -6.66 0.25 12.81
C PHE A 142 -7.05 0.38 11.33
N TRP A 143 -6.53 1.41 10.66
CA TRP A 143 -6.68 1.58 9.21
C TRP A 143 -5.65 0.74 8.45
N ALA A 144 -6.09 0.24 7.29
CA ALA A 144 -5.29 -0.42 6.27
C ALA A 144 -5.73 0.12 4.89
N GLY A 145 -4.94 -0.09 3.84
CA GLY A 145 -5.12 0.58 2.54
C GLY A 145 -6.29 0.07 1.70
N GLY A 146 -7.09 -0.86 2.21
CA GLY A 146 -8.18 -1.44 1.46
C GLY A 146 -9.31 -0.42 1.30
N ASN A 147 -9.81 -0.24 0.08
CA ASN A 147 -10.92 0.66 -0.25
C ASN A 147 -11.76 0.11 -1.40
N ASN A 148 -13.00 0.60 -1.53
CA ASN A 148 -13.92 0.28 -2.63
C ASN A 148 -14.45 1.54 -3.33
N ALA A 149 -13.71 2.65 -3.25
CA ALA A 149 -14.14 3.96 -3.71
C ALA A 149 -14.39 4.02 -5.24
N VAL A 150 -13.74 3.14 -6.00
CA VAL A 150 -13.90 3.07 -7.47
C VAL A 150 -15.20 2.38 -7.86
N LEU A 151 -15.56 1.29 -7.17
CA LEU A 151 -16.74 0.50 -7.47
C LEU A 151 -17.22 -0.22 -6.20
N ASP A 152 -18.45 0.05 -5.81
CA ASP A 152 -19.07 -0.57 -4.65
C ASP A 152 -19.02 -2.11 -4.72
N GLY A 153 -18.56 -2.70 -3.62
CA GLY A 153 -18.39 -4.16 -3.51
C GLY A 153 -17.08 -4.70 -4.09
N VAL A 154 -16.30 -3.90 -4.82
CA VAL A 154 -14.98 -4.29 -5.34
C VAL A 154 -13.87 -3.61 -4.53
N TRP A 155 -13.08 -4.43 -3.85
CA TRP A 155 -12.01 -3.97 -2.97
C TRP A 155 -10.65 -3.97 -3.66
N LEU A 156 -9.89 -2.91 -3.44
CA LEU A 156 -8.54 -2.69 -3.93
C LEU A 156 -7.64 -2.21 -2.79
N TRP A 157 -6.35 -2.53 -2.86
CA TRP A 157 -5.36 -1.87 -2.01
C TRP A 157 -4.93 -0.54 -2.63
N SER A 158 -4.81 0.51 -1.82
CA SER A 158 -4.40 1.84 -2.29
C SER A 158 -2.95 1.88 -2.82
N ASP A 159 -2.11 0.96 -2.34
CA ASP A 159 -0.73 0.78 -2.84
C ASP A 159 -0.63 0.10 -4.21
N GLY A 160 -1.78 -0.25 -4.83
CA GLY A 160 -1.84 -0.93 -6.12
C GLY A 160 -1.50 -2.43 -6.08
N SER A 161 -1.20 -2.97 -4.90
CA SER A 161 -0.94 -4.40 -4.76
C SER A 161 -2.19 -5.24 -5.04
N LYS A 162 -1.98 -6.48 -5.46
CA LYS A 162 -3.09 -7.39 -5.76
C LYS A 162 -3.95 -7.58 -4.52
N PHE A 163 -5.23 -7.25 -4.64
CA PHE A 163 -6.17 -7.50 -3.56
C PHE A 163 -6.34 -9.00 -3.34
N SER A 164 -6.06 -9.44 -2.13
CA SER A 164 -6.32 -10.80 -1.68
C SER A 164 -7.32 -10.73 -0.53
N PRO A 165 -8.48 -11.41 -0.62
CA PRO A 165 -9.41 -11.51 0.48
C PRO A 165 -8.82 -12.34 1.62
N ILE A 166 -7.89 -11.76 2.38
CA ILE A 166 -7.30 -12.36 3.56
C ILE A 166 -8.32 -12.25 4.69
N GLY A 167 -8.60 -13.37 5.35
CA GLY A 167 -9.59 -13.42 6.43
C GLY A 167 -11.04 -13.65 5.98
N TRP A 168 -11.27 -14.15 4.76
CA TRP A 168 -12.56 -14.70 4.35
C TRP A 168 -12.58 -16.21 4.65
N GLY A 169 -13.18 -16.60 5.78
CA GLY A 169 -13.27 -17.99 6.24
C GLY A 169 -13.73 -18.14 7.69
N ARG A 170 -14.10 -19.35 8.12
CA ARG A 170 -14.79 -19.66 9.41
C ARG A 170 -13.97 -19.46 10.69
N ARG A 171 -12.68 -19.11 10.62
CA ARG A 171 -11.78 -18.94 11.78
C ARG A 171 -11.19 -17.54 11.87
N LYS A 172 -12.05 -16.51 11.81
CA LYS A 172 -11.64 -15.11 11.94
C LYS A 172 -11.27 -14.78 13.40
N PRO A 173 -10.17 -14.05 13.66
CA PRO A 173 -10.05 -13.23 14.85
C PRO A 173 -11.25 -12.28 14.93
N LYS A 174 -11.82 -12.04 16.12
CA LYS A 174 -12.99 -11.15 16.30
C LYS A 174 -12.79 -9.77 15.65
N GLN A 175 -11.55 -9.30 15.53
CA GLN A 175 -11.19 -8.05 14.86
C GLN A 175 -11.54 -8.05 13.36
N LEU A 176 -11.45 -9.19 12.66
CA LEU A 176 -11.76 -9.31 11.23
C LEU A 176 -13.24 -9.61 10.94
N GLN A 177 -14.07 -9.70 11.98
CA GLN A 177 -15.51 -9.91 11.85
C GLN A 177 -16.25 -8.60 11.54
N ARG A 178 -15.70 -7.44 11.92
CA ARG A 178 -16.13 -6.18 11.34
C ARG A 178 -15.52 -6.07 9.96
N LYS A 179 -16.38 -6.00 8.93
CA LYS A 179 -15.98 -5.73 7.53
C LYS A 179 -15.22 -4.40 7.38
N GLU A 180 -15.16 -3.58 8.44
CA GLU A 180 -14.58 -2.23 8.45
C GLU A 180 -13.18 -2.17 9.09
N THR A 181 -12.69 -3.25 9.71
CA THR A 181 -11.40 -3.24 10.42
C THR A 181 -10.17 -3.28 9.49
N LEU A 182 -10.37 -3.39 8.18
CA LEU A 182 -9.30 -3.52 7.18
C LEU A 182 -9.48 -2.60 5.97
N TYR A 183 -10.58 -1.87 5.93
CA TYR A 183 -11.29 -1.60 4.69
C TYR A 183 -11.99 -0.25 4.89
N GLY A 184 -11.31 0.83 4.52
CA GLY A 184 -11.81 2.19 4.61
C GLY A 184 -12.88 2.48 3.56
N CYS A 185 -13.82 3.36 3.92
CA CYS A 185 -14.76 4.01 2.99
C CYS A 185 -14.15 5.32 2.49
#